data_AF-A0ABD6D0S5-F1
#
_entry.id   AF-A0ABD6D0S5-F1
#
_cell.length_a   1.000
_cell.length_b   1.000
_cell.length_c   1.000
_cell.angle_alpha   90.00
_cell.angle_beta   90.00
_cell.angle_gamma   90.00
#
_symmetry.space_group_name_H-M   'P 1'
#
loop_
_entity.id
_entity.type
_entity.pdbx_description
1 polymer ?
#
loop_
_entity_poly.entity_id
_entity_poly.type
_entity_poly.pdbx_seq_one_letter_code
_entity_poly.pdbx_strand_id
1 'polypeptide(L)'
;MAQIRETRFAVMRLNENDIDLRDLDNMTIVSVETEHEYYDEDMADQITDLSPGDILDAQIQGEDVLQPNSIWRFLRFNVIGHNRMWADE
;
A
#
# COMPACT_ATOMS: atom_id res chain seq x y z
N MET A 1 -13.18 -4.44 -14.35
CA MET A 1 -11.81 -4.82 -14.81
C MET A 1 -10.88 -4.45 -13.68
N ALA A 2 -9.93 -5.29 -13.30
CA ALA A 2 -8.99 -4.94 -12.24
C ALA A 2 -8.01 -3.85 -12.72
N GLN A 3 -7.71 -2.88 -11.87
CA GLN A 3 -6.71 -1.84 -12.16
C GLN A 3 -5.40 -2.21 -11.46
N ILE A 4 -4.30 -2.30 -12.20
CA ILE A 4 -2.96 -2.46 -11.64
C ILE A 4 -2.27 -1.09 -11.66
N ARG A 5 -1.63 -0.72 -10.55
CA ARG A 5 -0.78 0.47 -10.45
C ARG A 5 0.60 0.06 -9.97
N GLU A 6 1.62 0.55 -10.66
CA GLU A 6 3.02 0.37 -10.30
C GLU A 6 3.65 1.75 -10.19
N THR A 7 4.01 2.13 -8.96
CA THR A 7 4.51 3.46 -8.64
C THR A 7 5.12 3.44 -7.24
N ARG A 8 5.61 4.61 -6.80
CA ARG A 8 6.14 4.79 -5.46
C ARG A 8 5.03 5.27 -4.53
N PHE A 9 5.00 4.66 -3.36
CA PHE A 9 4.06 4.99 -2.32
C PHE A 9 4.78 5.38 -1.04
N ALA A 10 4.25 6.34 -0.30
CA ALA A 10 4.61 6.53 1.10
C ALA A 10 3.56 5.88 1.99
N VAL A 11 4.01 5.10 2.99
CA VAL A 11 3.15 4.58 4.04
C VAL A 11 2.77 5.73 4.95
N MET A 12 1.49 6.04 5.01
CA MET A 12 0.97 7.12 5.84
C MET A 12 0.56 6.58 7.21
N ARG A 13 -0.31 5.57 7.19
CA ARG A 13 -0.90 4.98 8.40
C ARG A 13 -1.07 3.48 8.22
N LEU A 14 -0.93 2.78 9.34
CA LEU A 14 -1.16 1.36 9.45
C LEU A 14 -2.31 1.15 10.44
N ASN A 15 -3.33 0.42 10.02
CA ASN A 15 -4.39 -0.09 10.86
C ASN A 15 -4.33 -1.61 10.87
N GLU A 16 -5.06 -2.25 11.78
CA GLU A 16 -5.07 -3.72 11.90
C GLU A 16 -5.54 -4.39 10.59
N ASN A 17 -6.44 -3.76 9.84
CA ASN A 17 -7.02 -4.32 8.62
C ASN A 17 -6.48 -3.70 7.31
N ASP A 18 -5.94 -2.48 7.37
CA ASP A 18 -5.64 -1.67 6.17
C ASP A 18 -4.39 -0.80 6.34
N ILE A 19 -3.72 -0.49 5.22
CA ILE A 19 -2.60 0.44 5.11
C ILE A 19 -2.98 1.57 4.17
N ASP A 20 -2.89 2.81 4.67
CA ASP A 20 -3.05 3.99 3.83
C ASP A 20 -1.71 4.32 3.16
N LEU A 21 -1.71 4.23 1.83
CA LEU A 21 -0.58 4.58 0.97
C LEU A 21 -0.85 5.87 0.21
N ARG A 22 0.13 6.76 0.21
CA ARG A 22 0.15 7.97 -0.61
C ARG A 22 0.94 7.72 -1.89
N ASP A 23 0.27 7.72 -3.03
CA ASP A 23 0.92 7.69 -4.35
C ASP A 23 1.72 8.98 -4.55
N LEU A 24 3.04 8.84 -4.66
CA LEU A 24 3.96 9.97 -4.78
C LEU A 24 3.97 10.58 -6.19
N ASP A 25 3.54 9.82 -7.20
CA ASP A 25 3.52 10.26 -8.59
C ASP A 25 2.15 10.86 -8.97
N ASN A 26 1.05 10.32 -8.44
CA ASN A 26 -0.31 10.82 -8.73
C ASN A 26 -0.95 11.67 -7.61
N MET A 27 -0.29 11.80 -6.45
CA MET A 27 -0.81 12.54 -5.29
C MET A 27 -2.21 12.06 -4.84
N THR A 28 -2.49 10.76 -4.97
CA THR A 28 -3.72 10.11 -4.50
C THR A 28 -3.44 9.25 -3.27
N ILE A 29 -4.44 9.07 -2.40
CA ILE A 29 -4.36 8.10 -1.29
C ILE A 29 -5.13 6.86 -1.70
N VAL A 30 -4.58 5.70 -1.38
CA VAL A 30 -5.20 4.39 -1.58
C VAL A 30 -5.06 3.58 -0.30
N SER A 31 -6.10 2.85 0.08
CA SER A 31 -6.07 1.94 1.22
C SER A 31 -5.88 0.50 0.72
N VAL A 32 -4.89 -0.19 1.27
CA VAL A 32 -4.49 -1.54 0.89
C VAL A 32 -4.75 -2.48 2.05
N GLU A 33 -5.41 -3.61 1.82
CA GLU A 33 -5.63 -4.63 2.87
C GLU A 33 -4.31 -5.20 3.37
N THR A 34 -4.18 -5.29 4.71
CA THR A 34 -3.07 -5.99 5.39
C THR A 34 -3.29 -7.49 5.43
N GLU A 35 -4.55 -7.92 5.59
CA GLU A 35 -4.96 -9.31 5.74
C GLU A 35 -5.79 -9.75 4.53
N HIS A 36 -5.12 -10.04 3.41
CA HIS A 36 -5.78 -10.59 2.24
C HIS A 36 -5.57 -12.11 2.16
N GLU A 37 -6.61 -12.90 1.86
CA GLU A 37 -6.59 -14.37 1.84
C GLU A 37 -5.60 -15.00 0.82
N TYR A 38 -4.94 -14.16 0.01
CA TYR A 38 -3.99 -14.55 -1.04
C TYR A 38 -2.56 -14.10 -0.73
N TYR A 39 -2.31 -13.47 0.40
CA TYR A 39 -0.93 -13.17 0.81
C TYR A 39 -0.28 -14.43 1.37
N ASP A 40 0.84 -14.81 0.77
CA ASP A 40 1.72 -15.82 1.34
C ASP A 40 2.38 -15.29 2.63
N GLU A 41 2.90 -16.19 3.47
CA GLU A 41 3.52 -15.87 4.77
C GLU A 41 4.61 -14.80 4.64
N ASP A 42 5.45 -14.87 3.60
CA ASP A 42 6.49 -13.87 3.33
C ASP A 42 5.93 -12.46 3.11
N MET A 43 4.80 -12.33 2.40
CA MET A 43 4.17 -11.03 2.13
C MET A 43 3.53 -10.48 3.41
N ALA A 44 2.87 -11.34 4.19
CA ALA A 44 2.26 -10.95 5.45
C ALA A 44 3.31 -10.45 6.46
N ASP A 45 4.46 -11.13 6.55
CA ASP A 45 5.59 -10.70 7.38
C ASP A 45 6.15 -9.34 6.92
N GLN A 46 6.37 -9.17 5.61
CA GLN A 46 6.84 -7.90 5.05
C GLN A 46 5.87 -6.75 5.32
N ILE A 47 4.56 -6.99 5.22
CA ILE A 47 3.51 -6.01 5.52
C ILE A 47 3.53 -5.63 6.99
N THR A 48 3.73 -6.61 7.89
CA THR A 48 3.80 -6.41 9.34
C THR A 48 5.03 -5.59 9.75
N ASP A 49 6.12 -5.70 8.99
CA ASP A 49 7.36 -4.94 9.21
C ASP A 49 7.29 -3.49 8.70
N LEU A 50 6.26 -3.12 7.94
CA LEU A 50 6.08 -1.75 7.46
C LEU A 50 5.90 -0.78 8.62
N SER A 51 6.40 0.44 8.43
CA SER A 51 6.26 1.54 9.37
C SER A 51 5.73 2.80 8.67
N PRO A 52 4.92 3.63 9.36
CA PRO A 52 4.56 4.95 8.85
C PRO A 52 5.82 5.73 8.48
N GLY A 53 5.83 6.33 7.30
CA GLY A 53 6.99 7.02 6.72
C GLY A 53 7.80 6.18 5.73
N ASP A 54 7.61 4.87 5.65
CA ASP A 54 8.30 4.03 4.66
C ASP A 54 7.92 4.42 3.24
N ILE A 55 8.92 4.38 2.35
CA ILE A 55 8.73 4.63 0.92
C ILE A 55 8.86 3.30 0.21
N LEU A 56 7.80 2.90 -0.48
CA LEU A 56 7.67 1.65 -1.18
C LEU A 56 7.78 1.89 -2.69
N ASP A 57 8.49 1.02 -3.38
CA ASP A 57 8.28 0.76 -4.80
C ASP A 57 7.35 -0.45 -4.89
N ALA A 58 6.08 -0.21 -5.20
CA ALA A 58 5.03 -1.22 -5.08
C ALA A 58 4.18 -1.35 -6.34
N GLN A 59 3.70 -2.57 -6.55
CA GLN A 59 2.64 -2.86 -7.49
C GLN A 59 1.40 -3.29 -6.71
N ILE A 60 0.32 -2.53 -6.85
CA ILE A 60 -0.97 -2.79 -6.21
C ILE A 60 -2.06 -3.07 -7.24
N GLN A 61 -3.06 -3.85 -6.86
CA GLN A 61 -4.21 -4.17 -7.68
C GLN A 61 -5.50 -3.79 -6.96
N GLY A 62 -6.37 -3.04 -7.63
CA GLY A 62 -7.73 -2.74 -7.19
C GLY A 62 -8.73 -3.65 -7.91
N GLU A 63 -9.68 -4.22 -7.15
CA GLU A 63 -10.68 -5.15 -7.72
C GLU A 63 -11.67 -4.46 -8.67
N ASP A 64 -11.97 -3.17 -8.48
CA ASP A 64 -12.92 -2.45 -9.33
C ASP A 64 -12.53 -0.99 -9.60
N VAL A 65 -12.48 -0.61 -10.88
CA VAL A 65 -12.14 0.77 -11.32
C VAL A 65 -13.26 1.78 -11.04
N LEU A 66 -14.49 1.29 -10.78
CA LEU A 66 -15.69 2.13 -10.70
C LEU A 66 -16.05 2.52 -9.26
N GLN A 67 -15.38 1.94 -8.26
CA GLN A 67 -15.62 2.27 -6.85
C GLN A 67 -14.48 3.15 -6.31
N PRO A 68 -14.75 4.41 -5.96
CA PRO A 68 -13.75 5.32 -5.37
C PRO A 68 -13.16 4.79 -4.05
N ASN A 69 -13.88 3.90 -3.38
CA ASN A 69 -13.47 3.23 -2.14
C ASN A 69 -13.04 1.78 -2.38
N SER A 70 -12.62 1.43 -3.60
CA SER A 70 -12.10 0.09 -3.85
C SER A 70 -10.89 -0.17 -2.97
N ILE A 71 -10.96 -1.29 -2.28
CA ILE A 71 -9.86 -1.82 -1.50
C ILE A 71 -8.82 -2.37 -2.46
N TRP A 72 -7.55 -2.07 -2.18
CA TRP A 72 -6.41 -2.48 -2.99
C TRP A 72 -5.67 -3.62 -2.29
N ARG A 73 -4.89 -4.38 -3.06
CA ARG A 73 -3.97 -5.40 -2.53
C ARG A 73 -2.57 -5.27 -3.11
N PHE A 74 -1.57 -5.65 -2.35
CA PHE A 74 -0.20 -5.76 -2.84
C PHE A 74 -0.08 -6.97 -3.77
N LEU A 75 0.54 -6.75 -4.93
CA LEU A 75 1.07 -7.83 -5.77
C LEU A 75 2.56 -8.05 -5.48
N ARG A 76 3.28 -6.96 -5.21
CA ARG A 76 4.67 -6.91 -4.76
C ARG A 76 4.97 -5.53 -4.20
N PHE A 77 5.94 -5.44 -3.29
CA PHE A 77 6.55 -4.17 -2.95
C PHE A 77 7.98 -4.37 -2.47
N ASN A 78 8.76 -3.28 -2.48
CA ASN A 78 10.05 -3.20 -1.82
C ASN A 78 10.15 -1.88 -1.08
N VAL A 79 10.65 -1.91 0.16
CA VAL A 79 10.98 -0.69 0.89
C VAL A 79 12.27 -0.11 0.30
N ILE A 80 12.18 1.08 -0.27
CA ILE A 80 13.30 1.78 -0.93
C ILE A 80 13.81 2.98 -0.12
N GLY A 81 13.15 3.33 0.98
CA GLY A 81 13.57 4.40 1.87
C GLY A 81 12.59 4.65 2.99
N HIS A 82 12.87 5.67 3.80
CA HIS A 82 12.03 6.10 4.91
C HIS A 82 12.09 7.62 5.03
N ASN A 83 10.94 8.27 5.12
CA ASN A 83 10.80 9.70 5.35
C ASN A 83 9.69 9.96 6.37
N ARG A 84 10.11 10.33 7.58
CA ARG A 84 9.26 10.61 8.72
C ARG A 84 8.21 11.70 8.47
N MET A 85 8.42 12.61 7.52
CA MET A 85 7.39 13.63 7.21
C MET A 85 6.05 13.02 6.78
N TRP A 86 6.07 11.83 6.18
CA TRP A 86 4.84 11.12 5.81
C TRP A 86 4.19 10.36 6.98
N ALA A 87 4.95 10.11 8.05
CA ALA A 87 4.44 9.44 9.25
C ALA A 87 3.59 10.38 10.14
N ASP A 88 3.78 11.70 9.99
CA ASP A 88 3.17 12.75 10.82
C ASP A 88 1.97 13.46 10.13
N GLU A 89 1.55 13.02 8.92
CA GLU A 89 0.38 13.53 8.16
C GLU A 89 -0.91 12.71 8.41
#